data_AF-A0A538EB59-F1
#
_entry.id   AF-A0A538EB59-F1
#
_cell.length_a   1.000
_cell.length_b   1.000
_cell.length_c   1.000
_cell.angle_alpha   90.00
_cell.angle_beta   90.00
_cell.angle_gamma   90.00
#
_symmetry.space_group_name_H-M   'P 1'
#
loop_
_entity.id
_entity.type
_entity.pdbx_description
1 polymer ?
#
loop_
_entity_poly.entity_id
_entity_poly.type
_entity_poly.pdbx_seq_one_letter_code
_entity_poly.pdbx_strand_id
1 'polypeptide(L)'
;AADPFDEAEESLRRQGVRRALDALPERERRILELRFGFDGEPWTLEAIGHELDLTRERVRQLEGQALARLSALRDLISLAA
;
A
#
# COMPACT_ATOMS: atom_id res chain seq x y z
N ALA A 1 -23.21 14.99 11.88
CA ALA A 1 -22.85 14.48 10.55
C ALA A 1 -21.49 15.05 10.21
N ALA A 2 -20.60 14.29 9.57
CA ALA A 2 -19.37 14.87 9.04
C ALA A 2 -19.72 15.87 7.93
N ASP A 3 -18.84 16.85 7.71
CA ASP A 3 -19.05 17.82 6.64
C ASP A 3 -18.95 17.09 5.28
N PRO A 4 -19.86 17.33 4.32
CA PRO A 4 -19.81 16.68 3.01
C PRO A 4 -18.49 16.91 2.25
N PHE A 5 -17.80 18.02 2.49
CA PHE A 5 -16.48 18.29 1.93
C PHE A 5 -15.42 17.38 2.54
N ASP A 6 -15.43 17.20 3.86
CA ASP A 6 -14.51 16.29 4.56
C ASP A 6 -14.71 14.84 4.09
N GLU A 7 -15.96 14.40 3.92
CA GLU A 7 -16.30 13.06 3.40
C GLU A 7 -15.80 12.87 1.96
N ALA A 8 -15.95 13.90 1.12
CA ALA A 8 -15.45 13.88 -0.25
C ALA A 8 -13.92 13.84 -0.32
N GLU A 9 -13.23 14.63 0.50
CA GLU A 9 -11.77 14.66 0.59
C GLU A 9 -11.23 13.29 1.04
N GLU A 10 -11.82 12.69 2.07
CA GLU A 10 -11.42 11.36 2.54
C GLU A 10 -11.65 10.28 1.47
N SER A 11 -12.77 10.36 0.73
CA SER A 11 -13.06 9.46 -0.39
C SER A 11 -12.01 9.57 -1.50
N LEU A 12 -11.68 10.80 -1.91
CA LEU A 12 -10.65 11.05 -2.92
C LEU A 12 -9.28 10.55 -2.46
N ARG A 13 -8.94 10.76 -1.17
CA ARG A 13 -7.70 10.25 -0.59
C ARG A 13 -7.62 8.72 -0.64
N ARG A 14 -8.68 8.04 -0.22
CA ARG A 14 -8.77 6.56 -0.26
C ARG A 14 -8.63 6.03 -1.69
N GLN A 15 -9.29 6.66 -2.66
CA GLN A 15 -9.19 6.27 -4.07
C GLN A 15 -7.76 6.45 -4.61
N GLY A 16 -7.09 7.55 -4.24
CA GLY A 16 -5.70 7.80 -4.63
C GLY A 16 -4.76 6.70 -4.14
N VAL A 17 -4.89 6.30 -2.88
CA VAL A 17 -4.10 5.19 -2.31
C VAL A 17 -4.40 3.87 -3.03
N ARG A 18 -5.67 3.56 -3.30
CA ARG A 18 -6.06 2.33 -4.01
C ARG A 18 -5.41 2.24 -5.40
N ARG A 19 -5.47 3.33 -6.18
CA ARG A 19 -4.83 3.39 -7.51
C ARG A 19 -3.31 3.20 -7.44
N ALA A 20 -2.66 3.75 -6.43
CA ALA A 20 -1.22 3.58 -6.25
C ALA A 20 -0.87 2.11 -5.94
N LEU A 21 -1.65 1.45 -5.09
CA LEU A 21 -1.51 0.03 -4.78
C LEU A 21 -1.79 -0.86 -6.00
N ASP A 22 -2.77 -0.51 -6.84
CA ASP A 22 -3.11 -1.26 -8.06
C ASP A 22 -1.95 -1.25 -9.09
N ALA A 23 -1.08 -0.23 -9.06
CA ALA A 23 0.11 -0.16 -9.92
C ALA A 23 1.26 -1.08 -9.46
N LEU A 24 1.15 -1.68 -8.27
CA LEU A 24 2.15 -2.62 -7.76
C LEU A 24 1.89 -4.06 -8.26
N PRO A 25 2.98 -4.86 -8.39
CA PRO A 25 2.85 -6.31 -8.51
C PRO A 25 1.95 -6.88 -7.42
N GLU A 26 1.13 -7.87 -7.76
CA GLU A 26 0.11 -8.43 -6.87
C GLU A 26 0.66 -8.84 -5.50
N ARG A 27 1.84 -9.48 -5.47
CA ARG A 27 2.45 -9.92 -4.22
C ARG A 27 2.95 -8.77 -3.35
N GLU A 28 3.47 -7.71 -3.96
CA GLU A 28 3.89 -6.48 -3.26
C GLU A 28 2.68 -5.73 -2.72
N ARG A 29 1.63 -5.59 -3.53
CA ARG A 29 0.35 -5.01 -3.14
C ARG A 29 -0.22 -5.73 -1.92
N ARG A 30 -0.29 -7.07 -1.98
CA ARG A 30 -0.84 -7.89 -0.90
C ARG A 30 -0.06 -7.73 0.40
N ILE A 31 1.26 -7.62 0.33
CA ILE A 31 2.10 -7.36 1.52
C ILE A 31 1.74 -6.01 2.14
N LEU A 32 1.61 -4.94 1.34
CA LEU A 32 1.24 -3.62 1.87
C LEU A 32 -0.21 -3.60 2.41
N GLU A 33 -1.14 -4.25 1.71
CA GLU A 33 -2.54 -4.40 2.15
C GLU A 33 -2.63 -5.00 3.55
N LEU A 34 -1.94 -6.12 3.77
CA LEU A 34 -1.88 -6.79 5.07
C LEU A 34 -1.10 -5.96 6.11
N ARG A 35 0.03 -5.37 5.72
CA ARG A 35 0.92 -4.64 6.64
C ARG A 35 0.27 -3.40 7.24
N PHE A 36 -0.51 -2.68 6.45
CA PHE A 36 -1.12 -1.40 6.83
C PHE A 36 -2.62 -1.52 7.15
N GLY A 37 -3.21 -2.73 7.03
CA GLY A 37 -4.60 -2.95 7.41
C GLY A 37 -5.60 -2.35 6.41
N PHE A 38 -5.33 -2.43 5.11
CA PHE A 38 -6.28 -1.94 4.11
C PHE A 38 -7.54 -2.79 4.01
N ASP A 39 -7.42 -4.08 4.36
CA ASP A 39 -8.53 -5.06 4.41
C ASP A 39 -8.91 -5.44 5.86
N GLY A 40 -8.41 -4.72 6.88
CA GLY A 40 -8.65 -5.07 8.28
C GLY A 40 -7.55 -4.58 9.22
N GLU A 41 -7.23 -5.36 10.25
CA GLU A 41 -6.13 -5.03 11.16
C GLU A 41 -4.76 -5.17 10.47
N PRO A 42 -3.74 -4.37 10.83
CA PRO A 42 -2.40 -4.48 10.30
C PRO A 42 -1.68 -5.71 10.84
N TRP A 43 -0.99 -6.44 9.96
CA TRP A 43 -0.26 -7.66 10.29
C TRP A 43 1.23 -7.39 10.50
N THR A 44 1.89 -8.27 11.25
CA THR A 44 3.35 -8.26 11.40
C THR A 44 4.02 -8.92 10.19
N LEU A 45 5.28 -8.58 9.93
CA LEU A 45 6.06 -9.21 8.84
C LEU A 45 6.16 -10.74 8.99
N GLU A 46 6.12 -11.23 10.23
CA GLU A 46 6.15 -12.67 10.53
C GLU A 46 4.82 -13.34 10.17
N ALA A 47 3.69 -12.75 10.57
CA ALA A 47 2.35 -13.25 10.21
C ALA A 47 2.13 -13.23 8.69
N ILE A 48 2.55 -12.14 8.02
CA ILE A 48 2.50 -12.03 6.56
C ILE A 48 3.41 -13.08 5.90
N GLY A 49 4.59 -13.33 6.48
CA GLY A 49 5.51 -14.36 6.00
C GLY A 49 4.89 -15.74 6.06
N HIS A 50 4.24 -16.08 7.18
CA HIS A 50 3.53 -17.33 7.34
C HIS A 50 2.38 -17.49 6.33
N GLU A 51 1.57 -16.46 6.11
CA GLU A 51 0.45 -16.48 5.17
C GLU A 51 0.88 -16.62 3.71
N LEU A 52 2.00 -15.98 3.33
CA LEU A 52 2.47 -15.92 1.94
C LEU A 52 3.56 -16.95 1.63
N ASP A 53 3.85 -17.88 2.55
CA ASP A 53 4.94 -18.86 2.48
C ASP A 53 6.30 -18.18 2.16
N LEU A 54 6.64 -17.17 2.96
CA LEU A 54 7.85 -16.37 2.86
C LEU A 54 8.54 -16.23 4.21
N THR A 55 9.86 -16.10 4.20
CA THR A 55 10.58 -15.69 5.41
C THR A 55 10.25 -14.24 5.76
N ARG A 56 10.31 -13.90 7.05
CA ARG A 56 10.15 -12.51 7.53
C ARG A 56 11.06 -11.53 6.78
N GLU A 57 12.30 -11.93 6.53
CA GLU A 57 13.27 -11.11 5.81
C GLU A 57 12.87 -10.90 4.35
N ARG A 58 12.31 -11.93 3.70
CA ARG A 58 11.81 -11.79 2.34
C ARG A 58 10.61 -10.85 2.25
N VAL A 59 9.70 -10.89 3.23
CA VAL A 59 8.59 -9.93 3.32
C VAL A 59 9.12 -8.50 3.50
N ARG A 60 10.09 -8.29 4.39
CA ARG A 60 10.74 -6.97 4.61
C ARG A 60 11.35 -6.42 3.32
N GLN A 61 12.01 -7.27 2.52
CA GLN A 61 12.59 -6.87 1.25
C GLN A 61 11.51 -6.46 0.23
N LEU A 62 10.45 -7.25 0.10
CA LEU A 62 9.35 -6.95 -0.82
C LEU A 62 8.58 -5.69 -0.40
N GLU A 63 8.36 -5.48 0.90
CA GLU A 63 7.80 -4.24 1.45
C GLU A 63 8.65 -3.03 1.03
N GLY A 64 9.97 -3.11 1.22
CA GLY A 64 10.89 -2.04 0.81
C GLY A 64 10.88 -1.78 -0.70
N GLN A 65 10.82 -2.83 -1.53
CA GLN A 65 10.73 -2.71 -2.98
C GLN A 65 9.41 -2.04 -3.41
N ALA A 66 8.30 -2.43 -2.80
CA ALA A 66 6.99 -1.86 -3.06
C ALA A 66 6.96 -0.36 -2.72
N LEU A 67 7.47 0.02 -1.55
CA LEU A 67 7.55 1.42 -1.11
C LEU A 67 8.46 2.26 -2.03
N ALA A 68 9.60 1.70 -2.45
CA ALA A 68 10.49 2.38 -3.40
C ALA A 68 9.81 2.59 -4.77
N ARG A 69 9.06 1.60 -5.25
CA ARG A 69 8.29 1.70 -6.50
C ARG A 69 7.19 2.77 -6.40
N LEU A 70 6.47 2.83 -5.28
CA LEU A 70 5.47 3.89 -5.03
C LEU A 70 6.10 5.28 -5.01
N SER A 71 7.29 5.44 -4.39
CA SER A 71 8.03 6.70 -4.41
C SER A 71 8.39 7.11 -5.85
N ALA A 72 8.94 6.19 -6.63
CA ALA A 72 9.31 6.46 -8.01
C ALA A 72 8.09 6.84 -8.89
N LEU A 73 6.94 6.19 -8.68
CA LEU A 73 5.70 6.56 -9.38
C LEU A 73 5.26 7.99 -9.06
N ARG A 74 5.35 8.41 -7.79
CA ARG A 74 5.03 9.78 -7.38
C ARG A 74 5.99 10.79 -8.02
N ASP A 75 7.28 10.47 -8.04
CA ASP A 75 8.31 11.36 -8.59
C ASP A 75 8.17 11.53 -10.11
N LEU A 76 7.75 10.48 -10.83
CA LEU A 76 7.44 10.59 -12.26
C LEU A 76 6.23 11.49 -12.54
N ILE A 77 5.21 11.43 -11.68
CA ILE A 77 4.02 12.28 -11.81
C ILE A 77 4.35 13.74 -11.49
N SER A 78 5.20 14.01 -10.49
CA SER A 78 5.60 15.38 -10.14
C SER A 78 6.49 16.05 -11.19
N LEU A 79 7.20 15.28 -12.02
CA LEU A 79 7.97 15.79 -13.16
C LEU A 79 7.13 16.10 -14.39
N ALA A 80 5.92 15.54 -14.49
CA ALA A 80 5.01 15.70 -15.62
C ALA A 80 3.98 16.82 -15.43
N ALA A 81 3.98 17.49 -14.27
CA ALA A 81 3.11 18.60 -13.89
C ALA A 81 3.87 19.94 -13.94
#